data_AF-A0A809RQT5-F1
#
_entry.id   AF-A0A809RQT5-F1
#
_cell.length_a   1.000
_cell.length_b   1.000
_cell.length_c   1.000
_cell.angle_alpha   90.00
_cell.angle_beta   90.00
_cell.angle_gamma   90.00
#
_symmetry.space_group_name_H-M   'P 1'
#
loop_
_entity.id
_entity.type
_entity.pdbx_description
1 polymer ?
#
loop_
_entity_poly.entity_id
_entity_poly.type
_entity_poly.pdbx_seq_one_letter_code
_entity_poly.pdbx_strand_id
1 'polypeptide(L)'
;MSNDSINKAAILMLSLGQDEAAEVMKHLGPREVQKLGEAMSQMKAVAHEDIAGVLSDFNAITAQTTGIGEDSDEYIRAVMTQALGTDKAASLLNRILGGNDSSGIESLKWMDAESVADLILNEHPQIIATILVHLERDQASEVLTHFTERLRNDVLLRIATLDGVQPAALHELNDVLTKLLSGNSNNIKKAPMGGTRTAADILNFLSGAIETSAMEALRNYDSDMAQKVMDEMFGFENLLEIDDRGIQLLLREVQSDALIIALKGAPPELRDKILKNMSQRAAEMMREDLESKGPVRVSDVEAQQKAILVIVRRLADEGQIALGGKGDEAFL
;
A
#
# COMPACT_ATOMS: atom_id res chain seq x y z
N MET A 1 29.77 -10.64 -5.13
CA MET A 1 30.40 -10.58 -6.46
C MET A 1 31.31 -9.37 -6.51
N SER A 2 32.55 -9.51 -6.98
CA SER A 2 33.46 -8.37 -7.17
C SER A 2 32.96 -7.52 -8.34
N ASN A 3 33.15 -6.19 -8.31
CA ASN A 3 32.72 -5.30 -9.41
C ASN A 3 33.26 -5.74 -10.78
N ASP A 4 34.45 -6.36 -10.81
CA ASP A 4 35.05 -6.93 -12.02
C ASP A 4 34.26 -8.11 -12.60
N SER A 5 33.73 -9.01 -11.75
CA SER A 5 32.92 -10.15 -12.19
C SER A 5 31.57 -9.75 -12.78
N ILE A 6 30.96 -8.68 -12.25
CA ILE A 6 29.69 -8.15 -12.78
C ILE A 6 29.93 -7.50 -14.15
N ASN A 7 31.05 -6.80 -14.32
CA ASN A 7 31.43 -6.23 -15.60
C ASN A 7 31.70 -7.30 -16.65
N LYS A 8 32.42 -8.37 -16.31
CA LYS A 8 32.62 -9.51 -17.24
C LYS A 8 31.29 -10.17 -17.62
N ALA A 9 30.37 -10.35 -16.67
CA ALA A 9 29.04 -10.89 -16.95
C ALA A 9 28.24 -9.95 -17.87
N ALA A 10 28.28 -8.64 -17.65
CA ALA A 10 27.61 -7.67 -18.51
C ALA A 10 28.17 -7.67 -19.95
N ILE A 11 29.50 -7.77 -20.12
CA ILE A 11 30.14 -7.90 -21.43
C ILE A 11 29.70 -9.19 -22.14
N LEU A 12 29.63 -10.31 -21.40
CA LEU A 12 29.14 -11.58 -21.94
C LEU A 12 27.68 -11.46 -22.41
N MET A 13 26.79 -10.90 -21.59
CA MET A 13 25.38 -10.71 -21.93
C MET A 13 25.18 -9.81 -23.15
N LEU A 14 25.98 -8.73 -23.27
CA LEU A 14 25.95 -7.85 -24.45
C LEU A 14 26.47 -8.54 -25.72
N SER A 15 27.35 -9.54 -25.58
CA SER A 15 27.91 -10.29 -26.71
C SER A 15 27.00 -11.41 -27.23
N LEU A 16 26.10 -11.92 -26.38
CA LEU A 16 25.21 -13.05 -26.69
C LEU A 16 24.05 -12.67 -27.64
N GLY A 17 23.68 -11.38 -27.70
CA GLY A 17 22.50 -10.93 -28.44
C GLY A 17 21.24 -10.92 -27.57
N GLN A 18 20.18 -10.30 -28.08
CA GLN A 18 18.98 -10.00 -27.29
C GLN A 18 18.23 -11.25 -26.85
N ASP A 19 18.10 -12.25 -27.73
CA ASP A 19 17.27 -13.42 -27.48
C ASP A 19 17.95 -14.38 -26.48
N GLU A 20 19.24 -14.61 -26.65
CA GLU A 20 20.05 -15.48 -25.79
C GLU A 20 20.29 -14.86 -24.41
N ALA A 21 20.53 -13.54 -24.35
CA ALA A 21 20.62 -12.84 -23.07
C ALA A 21 19.29 -12.88 -22.30
N ALA A 22 18.15 -12.82 -22.99
CA ALA A 22 16.85 -12.94 -22.36
C ALA A 22 16.63 -14.33 -21.73
N GLU A 23 17.10 -15.41 -22.35
CA GLU A 23 17.06 -16.75 -21.75
C GLU A 23 17.91 -16.84 -20.49
N VAL A 24 19.12 -16.28 -20.50
CA VAL A 24 19.98 -16.24 -19.31
C VAL A 24 19.35 -15.41 -18.18
N MET A 25 18.70 -14.29 -18.51
CA MET A 25 18.00 -13.43 -17.54
C MET A 25 16.88 -14.14 -16.78
N LYS A 26 16.22 -15.14 -17.38
CA LYS A 26 15.16 -15.92 -16.71
C LYS A 26 15.68 -16.76 -15.56
N HIS A 27 16.97 -17.07 -15.54
CA HIS A 27 17.59 -17.89 -14.50
C HIS A 27 18.21 -17.06 -13.37
N LEU A 28 18.18 -15.73 -13.46
CA LEU A 28 18.78 -14.81 -12.51
C LEU A 28 17.74 -14.23 -11.53
N GLY A 29 18.16 -13.98 -10.29
CA GLY A 29 17.32 -13.30 -9.31
C GLY A 29 17.15 -11.80 -9.61
N PRO A 30 16.11 -11.14 -9.07
CA PRO A 30 15.79 -9.74 -9.39
C PRO A 30 16.92 -8.75 -9.05
N ARG A 31 17.64 -8.98 -7.95
CA ARG A 31 18.82 -8.17 -7.57
C ARG A 31 20.01 -8.39 -8.52
N GLU A 32 20.16 -9.60 -9.03
CA GLU A 32 21.22 -9.93 -10.00
C GLU A 32 20.89 -9.32 -11.36
N VAL A 33 19.63 -9.44 -11.81
CA VAL A 33 19.08 -8.76 -12.99
C VAL A 33 19.25 -7.25 -12.88
N GLN A 34 18.98 -6.66 -11.71
CA GLN A 34 19.18 -5.24 -11.47
C GLN A 34 20.66 -4.85 -11.57
N LYS A 35 21.55 -5.54 -10.85
CA LYS A 35 22.99 -5.25 -10.88
C LYS A 35 23.58 -5.42 -12.27
N LEU A 36 23.16 -6.46 -12.99
CA LEU A 36 23.60 -6.76 -14.35
C LEU A 36 23.04 -5.74 -15.33
N GLY A 37 21.78 -5.36 -15.20
CA GLY A 37 21.13 -4.32 -16.00
C GLY A 37 21.75 -2.93 -15.79
N GLU A 38 22.07 -2.58 -14.55
CA GLU A 38 22.80 -1.34 -14.21
C GLU A 38 24.21 -1.34 -14.83
N ALA A 39 24.94 -2.46 -14.72
CA ALA A 39 26.26 -2.60 -15.33
C ALA A 39 26.19 -2.53 -16.87
N MET A 40 25.23 -3.21 -17.50
CA MET A 40 24.99 -3.15 -18.94
C MET A 40 24.62 -1.74 -19.40
N SER A 41 23.81 -0.99 -18.63
CA SER A 41 23.40 0.38 -18.95
C SER A 41 24.56 1.39 -18.88
N GLN A 42 25.52 1.17 -17.98
CA GLN A 42 26.70 2.03 -17.84
C GLN A 42 27.76 1.78 -18.92
N MET A 43 27.71 0.65 -19.63
CA MET A 43 28.63 0.30 -20.70
C MET A 43 28.21 0.90 -22.04
N LYS A 44 28.87 2.00 -22.44
CA LYS A 44 28.56 2.72 -23.70
C LYS A 44 29.27 2.16 -24.93
N ALA A 45 30.47 1.61 -24.75
CA ALA A 45 31.27 0.98 -25.81
C ALA A 45 32.23 -0.01 -25.16
N VAL A 46 32.16 -1.26 -25.59
CA VAL A 46 33.07 -2.33 -25.13
C VAL A 46 34.12 -2.55 -26.22
N ALA A 47 35.40 -2.56 -25.87
CA ALA A 47 36.45 -2.81 -26.84
C ALA A 47 36.42 -4.29 -27.29
N HIS A 48 36.78 -4.55 -28.55
CA HIS A 48 36.80 -5.93 -29.07
C HIS A 48 37.77 -6.83 -28.27
N GLU A 49 38.85 -6.27 -27.76
CA GLU A 49 39.83 -6.97 -26.93
C GLU A 49 39.21 -7.46 -25.61
N ASP A 50 38.34 -6.67 -24.98
CA ASP A 50 37.64 -7.04 -23.75
C ASP A 50 36.63 -8.16 -23.99
N ILE A 51 35.88 -8.10 -25.10
CA ILE A 51 34.94 -9.15 -25.49
C ILE A 51 35.68 -10.47 -25.73
N ALA A 52 36.80 -10.43 -26.47
CA ALA A 52 37.61 -11.60 -26.75
C ALA A 52 38.20 -12.22 -25.47
N GLY A 53 38.66 -11.37 -24.54
CA GLY A 53 39.14 -11.81 -23.23
C GLY A 53 38.06 -12.51 -22.40
N VAL A 54 36.88 -11.91 -22.31
CA VAL A 54 35.74 -12.48 -21.55
C VAL A 54 35.26 -13.80 -22.16
N LEU A 55 35.16 -13.91 -23.49
CA LEU A 55 34.77 -15.16 -24.16
C LEU A 55 35.82 -16.27 -23.99
N SER A 56 37.11 -15.92 -23.98
CA SER A 56 38.18 -16.88 -23.71
C SER A 56 38.12 -17.39 -22.26
N ASP A 57 37.93 -16.49 -21.30
CA ASP A 57 37.75 -16.83 -19.88
C ASP A 57 36.53 -17.75 -19.68
N PHE A 58 35.40 -17.41 -20.31
CA PHE A 58 34.17 -18.20 -20.22
C PHE A 58 34.36 -19.60 -20.81
N ASN A 59 34.93 -19.72 -22.01
CA ASN A 59 35.20 -21.02 -22.64
C ASN A 59 36.14 -21.89 -21.80
N ALA A 60 37.14 -21.31 -21.14
CA ALA A 60 38.06 -22.05 -20.26
C ALA A 60 37.36 -22.61 -19.02
N ILE A 61 36.35 -21.90 -18.49
CA ILE A 61 35.53 -22.34 -17.35
C ILE A 61 34.54 -23.42 -17.79
N THR A 62 33.83 -23.22 -18.90
CA THR A 62 32.84 -24.17 -19.43
C THR A 62 33.50 -25.47 -19.89
N ALA A 63 34.70 -25.41 -20.48
CA ALA A 63 35.44 -26.61 -20.89
C ALA A 63 35.85 -27.53 -19.71
N GLN A 64 35.92 -27.01 -18.48
CA GLN A 64 36.16 -27.80 -17.27
C GLN A 64 34.88 -28.39 -16.68
N THR A 65 33.71 -27.93 -17.15
CA THR A 65 32.39 -28.35 -16.69
C THR A 65 31.82 -29.30 -17.74
N THR A 66 32.20 -30.57 -17.69
CA THR A 66 31.68 -31.59 -18.61
C THR A 66 30.16 -31.70 -18.45
N GLY A 67 29.40 -31.35 -19.51
CA GLY A 67 27.93 -31.31 -19.60
C GLY A 67 27.22 -32.67 -19.49
N ILE A 68 27.52 -33.42 -18.44
CA ILE A 68 26.69 -34.53 -17.97
C ILE A 68 25.84 -33.97 -16.84
N GLY A 69 24.62 -33.51 -17.17
CA GLY A 69 23.62 -33.12 -16.14
C GLY A 69 22.70 -31.95 -16.47
N GLU A 70 22.98 -31.14 -17.49
CA GLU A 70 22.16 -29.93 -17.77
C GLU A 70 20.84 -30.22 -18.50
N ASP A 71 20.73 -31.37 -19.18
CA ASP A 71 19.54 -31.75 -19.96
C ASP A 71 18.77 -32.94 -19.35
N SER A 72 18.95 -33.16 -18.04
CA SER A 72 18.35 -34.30 -17.33
C SER A 72 16.84 -34.25 -17.37
N ASP A 73 16.23 -33.08 -17.34
CA ASP A 73 14.79 -32.94 -17.14
C ASP A 73 13.99 -33.26 -18.40
N GLU A 74 14.49 -32.85 -19.57
CA GLU A 74 13.89 -33.19 -20.85
C GLU A 74 14.11 -34.68 -21.19
N TYR A 75 15.29 -35.21 -20.87
CA TYR A 75 15.57 -36.64 -20.98
C TYR A 75 14.69 -37.48 -20.05
N ILE A 76 14.55 -37.10 -18.77
CA ILE A 76 13.69 -37.76 -17.78
C ILE A 76 12.23 -37.68 -18.21
N ARG A 77 11.78 -36.52 -18.72
CA ARG A 77 10.42 -36.32 -19.25
C ARG A 77 10.15 -37.23 -20.43
N ALA A 78 11.06 -37.35 -21.38
CA ALA A 78 10.94 -38.24 -22.54
C ALA A 78 10.89 -39.72 -22.10
N VAL A 79 11.80 -40.15 -21.21
CA VAL A 79 11.86 -41.53 -20.71
C VAL A 79 10.61 -41.90 -19.92
N MET A 80 10.14 -41.04 -19.02
CA MET A 80 8.93 -41.28 -18.21
C MET A 80 7.67 -41.32 -19.08
N THR A 81 7.56 -40.42 -20.06
CA THR A 81 6.43 -40.39 -21.00
C THR A 81 6.36 -41.66 -21.84
N GLN A 82 7.52 -42.16 -22.29
CA GLN A 82 7.60 -43.38 -23.08
C GLN A 82 7.37 -44.65 -22.25
N ALA A 83 7.78 -44.66 -20.98
CA ALA A 83 7.63 -45.82 -20.10
C ALA A 83 6.23 -45.96 -19.49
N LEU A 84 5.54 -44.85 -19.20
CA LEU A 84 4.31 -44.84 -18.38
C LEU A 84 3.07 -44.32 -19.12
N GLY A 85 3.23 -43.76 -20.32
CA GLY A 85 2.18 -43.07 -21.06
C GLY A 85 1.99 -41.63 -20.59
N THR A 86 1.54 -40.76 -21.49
CA THR A 86 1.44 -39.29 -21.30
C THR A 86 0.72 -38.90 -20.02
N ASP A 87 -0.41 -39.52 -19.71
CA ASP A 87 -1.26 -39.09 -18.59
C ASP A 87 -0.68 -39.45 -17.22
N LYS A 88 -0.03 -40.63 -17.10
CA LYS A 88 0.61 -41.07 -15.85
C LYS A 88 1.98 -40.43 -15.67
N ALA A 89 2.72 -40.23 -16.76
CA ALA A 89 3.97 -39.50 -16.74
C ALA A 89 3.74 -38.04 -16.35
N ALA A 90 2.73 -37.35 -16.88
CA ALA A 90 2.43 -35.97 -16.49
C ALA A 90 2.16 -35.82 -14.99
N SER A 91 1.38 -36.74 -14.40
CA SER A 91 1.10 -36.76 -12.96
C SER A 91 2.36 -36.98 -12.10
N LEU A 92 3.23 -37.91 -12.50
CA LEU A 92 4.46 -38.21 -11.76
C LEU A 92 5.55 -37.18 -12.00
N LEU A 93 5.68 -36.66 -13.22
CA LEU A 93 6.57 -35.56 -13.56
C LEU A 93 6.13 -34.28 -12.84
N ASN A 94 4.83 -33.98 -12.73
CA ASN A 94 4.39 -32.87 -11.88
C ASN A 94 4.67 -33.10 -10.40
N ARG A 95 4.76 -34.35 -9.93
CA ARG A 95 5.12 -34.64 -8.52
C ARG A 95 6.63 -34.68 -8.28
N ILE A 96 7.44 -34.93 -9.31
CA ILE A 96 8.90 -35.09 -9.24
C ILE A 96 9.62 -33.81 -9.69
N LEU A 97 9.12 -33.14 -10.72
CA LEU A 97 9.64 -31.92 -11.34
C LEU A 97 8.81 -30.66 -11.02
N GLY A 98 7.59 -30.80 -10.46
CA GLY A 98 6.71 -29.67 -10.12
C GLY A 98 7.14 -28.90 -8.88
N GLY A 99 8.43 -28.56 -8.78
CA GLY A 99 8.95 -27.61 -7.82
C GLY A 99 8.86 -26.15 -8.26
N ASN A 100 8.52 -25.86 -9.53
CA ASN A 100 8.75 -24.54 -10.13
C ASN A 100 7.53 -23.95 -10.89
N ASP A 101 6.38 -23.80 -10.23
CA ASP A 101 5.40 -22.79 -10.65
C ASP A 101 5.08 -21.89 -9.44
N SER A 102 6.01 -20.96 -9.22
CA SER A 102 6.03 -19.89 -8.20
C SER A 102 5.59 -20.33 -6.81
N SER A 103 6.54 -20.79 -6.01
CA SER A 103 6.29 -20.86 -4.58
C SER A 103 5.95 -19.44 -4.07
N GLY A 104 4.90 -19.28 -3.27
CA GLY A 104 4.55 -18.01 -2.62
C GLY A 104 5.74 -17.39 -1.88
N ILE A 105 6.66 -18.22 -1.36
CA ILE A 105 7.93 -17.76 -0.79
C ILE A 105 8.89 -17.23 -1.86
N GLU A 106 9.02 -17.87 -3.03
CA GLU A 106 9.83 -17.33 -4.12
C GLU A 106 9.31 -15.99 -4.62
N SER A 107 8.00 -15.79 -4.64
CA SER A 107 7.39 -14.51 -5.01
C SER A 107 7.87 -13.36 -4.10
N LEU A 108 8.12 -13.65 -2.81
CA LEU A 108 8.68 -12.66 -1.87
C LEU A 108 10.12 -12.25 -2.21
N LYS A 109 10.89 -13.10 -2.90
CA LYS A 109 12.25 -12.74 -3.35
C LYS A 109 12.23 -11.62 -4.40
N TRP A 110 11.11 -11.43 -5.09
CA TRP A 110 10.91 -10.39 -6.11
C TRP A 110 10.34 -9.08 -5.55
N MET A 111 9.98 -9.06 -4.27
CA MET A 111 9.43 -7.88 -3.61
C MET A 111 10.53 -7.09 -2.90
N ASP A 112 10.37 -5.78 -2.82
CA ASP A 112 11.23 -4.94 -1.98
C ASP A 112 10.99 -5.24 -0.48
N ALA A 113 11.99 -4.92 0.34
CA ALA A 113 12.00 -5.29 1.76
C ALA A 113 10.87 -4.63 2.57
N GLU A 114 10.45 -3.43 2.19
CA GLU A 114 9.32 -2.72 2.82
C GLU A 114 8.01 -3.47 2.52
N SER A 115 7.75 -3.80 1.25
CA SER A 115 6.58 -4.58 0.86
C SER A 115 6.52 -5.97 1.52
N VAL A 116 7.67 -6.64 1.66
CA VAL A 116 7.73 -7.93 2.38
C VAL A 116 7.44 -7.74 3.87
N ALA A 117 7.99 -6.70 4.50
CA ALA A 117 7.76 -6.39 5.90
C ALA A 117 6.27 -6.14 6.18
N ASP A 118 5.62 -5.31 5.36
CA ASP A 118 4.18 -5.00 5.48
C ASP A 118 3.29 -6.24 5.35
N LEU A 119 3.66 -7.17 4.47
CA LEU A 119 2.92 -8.40 4.23
C LEU A 119 2.95 -9.33 5.45
N ILE A 120 4.09 -9.41 6.14
CA ILE A 120 4.30 -10.37 7.23
C ILE A 120 4.27 -9.74 8.63
N LEU A 121 4.11 -8.42 8.75
CA LEU A 121 4.20 -7.67 10.02
C LEU A 121 3.24 -8.19 11.11
N ASN A 122 2.05 -8.62 10.69
CA ASN A 122 0.98 -9.07 11.59
C ASN A 122 1.00 -10.59 11.83
N GLU A 123 1.95 -11.30 11.24
CA GLU A 123 2.09 -12.73 11.43
C GLU A 123 2.74 -13.06 12.78
N HIS A 124 2.52 -14.29 13.24
CA HIS A 124 3.16 -14.74 14.47
C HIS A 124 4.70 -14.77 14.29
N PRO A 125 5.52 -14.38 15.29
CA PRO A 125 6.98 -14.29 15.15
C PRO A 125 7.66 -15.58 14.66
N GLN A 126 7.06 -16.75 14.90
CA GLN A 126 7.54 -18.04 14.35
C GLN A 126 7.39 -18.14 12.83
N ILE A 127 6.28 -17.62 12.29
CA ILE A 127 5.99 -17.62 10.85
C ILE A 127 6.93 -16.65 10.16
N ILE A 128 7.10 -15.44 10.72
CA ILE A 128 8.09 -14.46 10.25
C ILE A 128 9.48 -15.08 10.21
N ALA A 129 9.92 -15.72 11.30
CA ALA A 129 11.22 -16.40 11.35
C ALA A 129 11.36 -17.49 10.28
N THR A 130 10.30 -18.27 10.05
CA THR A 130 10.27 -19.32 9.02
C THR A 130 10.41 -18.73 7.62
N ILE A 131 9.71 -17.62 7.32
CA ILE A 131 9.79 -16.93 6.03
C ILE A 131 11.20 -16.35 5.82
N LEU A 132 11.72 -15.60 6.80
CA LEU A 132 13.01 -14.93 6.69
C LEU A 132 14.19 -15.90 6.49
N VAL A 133 14.11 -17.13 7.00
CA VAL A 133 15.15 -18.15 6.78
C VAL A 133 15.26 -18.57 5.31
N HIS A 134 14.16 -18.44 4.54
CA HIS A 134 14.09 -18.78 3.11
C HIS A 134 14.34 -17.59 2.16
N LEU A 135 14.49 -16.37 2.71
CA LEU A 135 14.91 -15.18 1.95
C LEU A 135 16.43 -15.06 1.89
N GLU A 136 16.92 -14.26 0.94
CA GLU A 136 18.33 -13.89 0.87
C GLU A 136 18.75 -13.10 2.13
N ARG A 137 19.99 -13.29 2.59
CA ARG A 137 20.44 -12.77 3.90
C ARG A 137 20.41 -11.25 3.98
N ASP A 138 20.73 -10.59 2.88
CA ASP A 138 20.66 -9.15 2.72
C ASP A 138 19.21 -8.64 2.74
N GLN A 139 18.30 -9.26 1.98
CA GLN A 139 16.88 -8.92 1.99
C GLN A 139 16.25 -9.15 3.38
N ALA A 140 16.51 -10.29 4.02
CA ALA A 140 16.02 -10.59 5.36
C ALA A 140 16.52 -9.57 6.40
N SER A 141 17.79 -9.15 6.30
CA SER A 141 18.35 -8.11 7.17
C SER A 141 17.63 -6.79 6.99
N GLU A 142 17.31 -6.41 5.75
CA GLU A 142 16.60 -5.18 5.42
C GLU A 142 15.16 -5.21 5.94
N VAL A 143 14.44 -6.32 5.73
CA VAL A 143 13.08 -6.55 6.27
C VAL A 143 13.04 -6.38 7.79
N LEU A 144 14.03 -6.92 8.51
CA LEU A 144 14.12 -6.78 9.97
C LEU A 144 14.25 -5.31 10.42
N THR A 145 14.77 -4.40 9.58
CA THR A 145 14.89 -2.97 9.94
C THR A 145 13.53 -2.26 10.00
N HIS A 146 12.53 -2.77 9.29
CA HIS A 146 11.17 -2.25 9.28
C HIS A 146 10.34 -2.70 10.49
N PHE A 147 10.84 -3.65 11.29
CA PHE A 147 10.16 -4.11 12.50
C PHE A 147 10.55 -3.31 13.74
N THR A 148 9.62 -3.22 14.70
CA THR A 148 9.90 -2.70 16.03
C THR A 148 11.01 -3.50 16.71
N GLU A 149 11.78 -2.85 17.59
CA GLU A 149 12.91 -3.49 18.28
C GLU A 149 12.51 -4.78 19.01
N ARG A 150 11.33 -4.77 19.65
CA ARG A 150 10.78 -5.94 20.35
C ARG A 150 10.53 -7.11 19.39
N LEU A 151 9.85 -6.85 18.27
CA LEU A 151 9.51 -7.89 17.29
C LEU A 151 10.77 -8.43 16.61
N ARG A 152 11.68 -7.53 16.20
CA ARG A 152 12.96 -7.89 15.58
C ARG A 152 13.78 -8.83 16.48
N ASN A 153 13.88 -8.54 17.77
CA ASN A 153 14.65 -9.35 18.71
C ASN A 153 14.02 -10.73 18.93
N ASP A 154 12.68 -10.83 19.03
CA ASP A 154 11.97 -12.11 19.16
C ASP A 154 12.12 -12.98 17.91
N VAL A 155 11.97 -12.38 16.72
CA VAL A 155 12.18 -13.07 15.43
C VAL A 155 13.61 -13.57 15.30
N LEU A 156 14.62 -12.75 15.63
CA LEU A 156 16.03 -13.17 15.59
C LEU A 156 16.32 -14.33 16.53
N LEU A 157 15.77 -14.32 17.75
CA LEU A 157 15.93 -15.42 18.70
C LEU A 157 15.36 -16.72 18.12
N ARG A 158 14.18 -16.66 17.49
CA ARG A 158 13.54 -17.82 16.86
C ARG A 158 14.30 -18.36 15.67
N ILE A 159 14.87 -17.48 14.84
CA ILE A 159 15.76 -17.87 13.74
C ILE A 159 16.99 -18.60 14.29
N ALA A 160 17.58 -18.08 15.38
CA ALA A 160 18.77 -18.68 16.00
C ALA A 160 18.49 -20.05 16.63
N THR A 161 17.27 -20.30 17.11
CA THR A 161 16.85 -21.57 17.72
C THR A 161 16.07 -22.48 16.76
N LEU A 162 16.07 -22.19 15.45
CA LEU A 162 15.30 -22.96 14.47
C LEU A 162 16.07 -24.22 14.06
N ASP A 163 15.68 -25.39 14.55
CA ASP A 163 16.32 -26.68 14.20
C ASP A 163 15.83 -27.25 12.86
N GLY A 164 14.73 -26.74 12.31
CA GLY A 164 14.16 -27.15 11.03
C GLY A 164 12.66 -26.90 10.95
N VAL A 165 12.13 -26.91 9.72
CA VAL A 165 10.70 -26.73 9.45
C VAL A 165 10.15 -27.97 8.77
N GLN A 166 9.02 -28.49 9.25
CA GLN A 166 8.41 -29.67 8.63
C GLN A 166 7.98 -29.35 7.19
N PRO A 167 8.28 -30.21 6.20
CA PRO A 167 7.91 -29.97 4.81
C PRO A 167 6.42 -29.69 4.59
N ALA A 168 5.55 -30.33 5.37
CA ALA A 168 4.11 -30.10 5.33
C ALA A 168 3.72 -28.67 5.74
N ALA A 169 4.37 -28.12 6.78
CA ALA A 169 4.11 -26.75 7.23
C ALA A 169 4.66 -25.70 6.24
N LEU A 170 5.78 -25.99 5.57
CA LEU A 170 6.28 -25.15 4.48
C LEU A 170 5.31 -25.12 3.30
N HIS A 171 4.75 -26.27 2.94
CA HIS A 171 3.78 -26.34 1.85
C HIS A 171 2.50 -25.54 2.16
N GLU A 172 1.96 -25.65 3.38
CA GLU A 172 0.80 -24.88 3.81
C GLU A 172 1.07 -23.38 3.84
N LEU A 173 2.23 -22.96 4.37
CA LEU A 173 2.67 -21.58 4.36
C LEU A 173 2.81 -21.03 2.93
N ASN A 174 3.32 -21.84 2.02
CA ASN A 174 3.47 -21.50 0.62
C ASN A 174 2.11 -21.27 -0.06
N ASP A 175 1.14 -22.16 0.18
CA ASP A 175 -0.22 -22.03 -0.37
C ASP A 175 -0.95 -20.78 0.15
N VAL A 176 -0.75 -20.44 1.43
CA VAL A 176 -1.32 -19.22 2.02
C VAL A 176 -0.68 -17.98 1.39
N LEU A 177 0.65 -17.95 1.27
CA LEU A 177 1.36 -16.83 0.63
C LEU A 177 0.94 -16.66 -0.83
N THR A 178 0.82 -17.75 -1.59
CA THR A 178 0.37 -17.69 -3.00
C THR A 178 -1.05 -17.12 -3.10
N LYS A 179 -1.97 -17.45 -2.18
CA LYS A 179 -3.32 -16.87 -2.14
C LYS A 179 -3.30 -15.37 -1.81
N LEU A 180 -2.48 -14.95 -0.85
CA LEU A 180 -2.35 -13.53 -0.48
C LEU A 180 -1.75 -12.70 -1.63
N LEU A 181 -0.78 -13.26 -2.34
CA LEU A 181 -0.11 -12.59 -3.44
C LEU A 181 -0.95 -12.57 -4.73
N SER A 182 -1.69 -13.64 -5.02
CA SER A 182 -2.63 -13.68 -6.15
C SER A 182 -3.89 -12.83 -5.92
N GLY A 183 -4.26 -12.56 -4.67
CA GLY A 183 -5.27 -11.55 -4.32
C GLY A 183 -4.77 -10.10 -4.48
N ASN A 184 -3.45 -9.89 -4.48
CA ASN A 184 -2.81 -8.57 -4.56
C ASN A 184 -2.23 -8.23 -5.94
N SER A 185 -2.23 -9.14 -6.91
CA SER A 185 -1.65 -8.94 -8.24
C SER A 185 -2.48 -8.05 -9.18
N ASN A 186 -3.66 -7.60 -8.75
CA ASN A 186 -4.34 -6.48 -9.40
C ASN A 186 -3.98 -5.16 -8.70
N ASN A 187 -3.11 -4.41 -9.35
CA ASN A 187 -2.88 -2.96 -9.26
C ASN A 187 -4.07 -2.17 -8.67
N ILE A 188 -4.16 -2.13 -7.35
CA ILE A 188 -4.85 -1.06 -6.65
C ILE A 188 -3.77 -0.46 -5.78
N LYS A 189 -3.19 0.64 -6.27
CA LYS A 189 -2.75 1.71 -5.38
C LYS A 189 -3.90 1.88 -4.39
N LYS A 190 -3.80 1.25 -3.22
CA LYS A 190 -4.83 1.32 -2.20
C LYS A 190 -5.05 2.81 -2.01
N ALA A 191 -6.23 3.30 -2.44
CA ALA A 191 -6.68 4.60 -1.97
C ALA A 191 -6.51 4.52 -0.45
N PRO A 192 -5.84 5.48 0.20
CA PRO A 192 -5.44 5.35 1.58
C PRO A 192 -6.66 4.96 2.41
N MET A 193 -6.75 3.69 2.82
CA MET A 193 -7.85 3.13 3.59
C MET A 193 -7.56 3.46 5.05
N GLY A 194 -7.79 4.72 5.42
CA GLY A 194 -7.53 5.25 6.76
C GLY A 194 -7.38 6.76 6.76
N GLY A 195 -7.01 7.30 7.91
CA GLY A 195 -6.79 8.74 8.12
C GLY A 195 -7.84 9.36 9.04
N THR A 196 -7.65 10.66 9.32
CA THR A 196 -8.44 11.40 10.31
C THR A 196 -9.92 11.44 9.95
N ARG A 197 -10.25 11.45 8.65
CA ARG A 197 -11.62 11.42 8.14
C ARG A 197 -12.33 10.09 8.40
N THR A 198 -11.67 8.96 8.09
CA THR A 198 -12.25 7.64 8.38
C THR A 198 -12.41 7.40 9.89
N ALA A 199 -11.47 7.89 10.69
CA ALA A 199 -11.59 7.85 12.15
C ALA A 199 -12.79 8.69 12.64
N ALA A 200 -12.98 9.90 12.12
CA ALA A 200 -14.12 10.74 12.43
C ALA A 200 -15.45 10.11 12.00
N ASP A 201 -15.52 9.54 10.80
CA ASP A 201 -16.71 8.83 10.30
C ASP A 201 -17.09 7.67 11.23
N ILE A 202 -16.11 6.90 11.73
CA ILE A 202 -16.36 5.81 12.68
C ILE A 202 -16.84 6.35 14.04
N LEU A 203 -16.17 7.38 14.56
CA LEU A 203 -16.51 7.99 15.85
C LEU A 203 -17.93 8.59 15.84
N ASN A 204 -18.37 9.17 14.73
CA ASN A 204 -19.73 9.69 14.55
C ASN A 204 -20.84 8.62 14.71
N PHE A 205 -20.53 7.34 14.55
CA PHE A 205 -21.48 6.23 14.78
C PHE A 205 -21.40 5.65 16.20
N LEU A 206 -20.43 6.05 17.02
CA LEU A 206 -20.31 5.59 18.40
C LEU A 206 -21.23 6.39 19.32
N SER A 207 -21.65 5.79 20.43
CA SER A 207 -22.42 6.49 21.46
C SER A 207 -21.50 7.39 22.29
N GLY A 208 -22.01 8.55 22.73
CA GLY A 208 -21.19 9.64 23.30
C GLY A 208 -20.22 9.26 24.41
N ALA A 209 -20.52 8.27 25.26
CA ALA A 209 -19.59 7.79 26.29
C ALA A 209 -18.36 7.05 25.70
N ILE A 210 -18.57 6.28 24.63
CA ILE A 210 -17.51 5.53 23.94
C ILE A 210 -16.72 6.48 23.04
N GLU A 211 -17.40 7.40 22.36
CA GLU A 211 -16.80 8.46 21.56
C GLU A 211 -15.84 9.33 22.40
N THR A 212 -16.30 9.83 23.55
CA THR A 212 -15.49 10.69 24.43
C THR A 212 -14.24 9.96 24.91
N SER A 213 -14.37 8.71 25.34
CA SER A 213 -13.24 7.87 25.78
C SER A 213 -12.25 7.59 24.65
N ALA A 214 -12.74 7.31 23.44
CA ALA A 214 -11.90 7.09 22.26
C ALA A 214 -11.17 8.38 21.85
N MET A 215 -11.82 9.54 21.93
CA MET A 215 -11.21 10.83 21.65
C MET A 215 -10.16 11.23 22.70
N GLU A 216 -10.38 10.93 23.99
CA GLU A 216 -9.37 11.13 25.03
C GLU A 216 -8.14 10.25 24.81
N ALA A 217 -8.34 8.97 24.44
CA ALA A 217 -7.24 8.07 24.11
C ALA A 217 -6.44 8.58 22.91
N LEU A 218 -7.13 9.08 21.87
CA LEU A 218 -6.50 9.66 20.69
C LEU A 218 -5.68 10.92 21.06
N ARG A 219 -6.22 11.78 21.93
CA ARG A 219 -5.57 13.01 22.38
C ARG A 219 -4.34 12.77 23.25
N ASN A 220 -4.37 11.71 24.07
CA ASN A 220 -3.23 11.27 24.87
C ASN A 220 -2.09 10.69 24.02
N TYR A 221 -2.43 10.11 22.86
CA TYR A 221 -1.46 9.59 21.91
C TYR A 221 -0.86 10.71 21.05
N ASP A 222 -1.71 11.53 20.44
CA ASP A 222 -1.33 12.64 19.57
C ASP A 222 -2.43 13.72 19.58
N SER A 223 -2.12 14.87 20.20
CA SER A 223 -3.06 15.98 20.33
C SER A 223 -3.45 16.62 18.99
N ASP A 224 -2.51 16.67 18.04
CA ASP A 224 -2.73 17.28 16.73
C ASP A 224 -3.57 16.37 15.84
N MET A 225 -3.36 15.05 15.93
CA MET A 225 -4.20 14.06 15.28
C MET A 225 -5.62 14.09 15.85
N ALA A 226 -5.77 14.16 17.18
CA ALA A 226 -7.08 14.25 17.81
C ALA A 226 -7.82 15.53 17.39
N GLN A 227 -7.12 16.65 17.29
CA GLN A 227 -7.73 17.87 16.76
C GLN A 227 -8.20 17.69 15.32
N LYS A 228 -7.38 17.09 14.45
CA LYS A 228 -7.77 16.80 13.05
C LYS A 228 -8.94 15.82 12.92
N VAL A 229 -9.10 14.89 13.85
CA VAL A 229 -10.25 13.96 13.87
C VAL A 229 -11.50 14.67 14.34
N MET A 230 -11.43 15.43 15.44
CA MET A 230 -12.54 16.26 15.94
C MET A 230 -13.02 17.25 14.88
N ASP A 231 -12.07 17.82 14.18
CA ASP A 231 -12.28 18.67 13.02
C ASP A 231 -13.10 17.94 11.94
N GLU A 232 -12.76 16.71 11.57
CA GLU A 232 -13.52 15.96 10.57
C GLU A 232 -14.91 15.50 11.07
N MET A 233 -15.17 15.52 12.39
CA MET A 233 -16.48 15.17 12.97
C MET A 233 -17.53 16.29 12.83
N PHE A 234 -17.12 17.56 12.79
CA PHE A 234 -18.05 18.68 12.61
C PHE A 234 -18.42 18.85 11.13
N GLY A 235 -19.57 18.26 10.76
CA GLY A 235 -20.13 18.28 9.41
C GLY A 235 -20.98 19.51 9.11
N PHE A 236 -21.36 19.67 7.84
CA PHE A 236 -22.19 20.79 7.41
C PHE A 236 -23.59 20.79 8.05
N GLU A 237 -24.10 19.61 8.43
CA GLU A 237 -25.40 19.47 9.10
C GLU A 237 -25.41 20.03 10.53
N ASN A 238 -24.25 20.06 11.20
CA ASN A 238 -24.12 20.62 12.55
C ASN A 238 -24.33 22.15 12.60
N LEU A 239 -24.43 22.82 11.45
CA LEU A 239 -24.94 24.20 11.37
C LEU A 239 -26.34 24.34 11.98
N LEU A 240 -27.13 23.26 12.05
CA LEU A 240 -28.42 23.24 12.75
C LEU A 240 -28.32 23.51 14.25
N GLU A 241 -27.18 23.23 14.87
CA GLU A 241 -26.96 23.40 16.32
C GLU A 241 -26.47 24.81 16.67
N ILE A 242 -26.00 25.57 15.68
CA ILE A 242 -25.55 26.95 15.86
C ILE A 242 -26.77 27.86 16.12
N ASP A 243 -26.65 28.82 17.02
CA ASP A 243 -27.70 29.78 17.31
C ASP A 243 -27.96 30.75 16.14
N ASP A 244 -29.14 31.39 16.14
CA ASP A 244 -29.55 32.31 15.05
C ASP A 244 -28.52 33.46 14.87
N ARG A 245 -27.90 33.93 15.95
CA ARG A 245 -26.87 34.97 15.91
C ARG A 245 -25.59 34.46 15.22
N GLY A 246 -25.13 33.25 15.52
CA GLY A 246 -23.98 32.65 14.86
C GLY A 246 -24.21 32.45 13.37
N ILE A 247 -25.40 32.00 12.97
CA ILE A 247 -25.76 31.90 11.55
C ILE A 247 -25.73 33.26 10.87
N GLN A 248 -26.26 34.31 11.49
CA GLN A 248 -26.22 35.66 10.91
C GLN A 248 -24.80 36.21 10.73
N LEU A 249 -23.87 35.85 11.61
CA LEU A 249 -22.46 36.21 11.48
C LEU A 249 -21.81 35.46 10.32
N LEU A 250 -22.05 34.15 10.22
CA LEU A 250 -21.58 33.33 9.12
C LEU A 250 -22.05 33.88 7.76
N LEU A 251 -23.33 34.25 7.65
CA LEU A 251 -23.93 34.77 6.42
C LEU A 251 -23.33 36.10 5.94
N ARG A 252 -22.61 36.84 6.80
CA ARG A 252 -21.90 38.07 6.39
C ARG A 252 -20.56 37.79 5.73
N GLU A 253 -19.96 36.63 6.00
CA GLU A 253 -18.64 36.27 5.49
C GLU A 253 -18.69 35.30 4.31
N VAL A 254 -19.79 34.56 4.15
CA VAL A 254 -19.96 33.60 3.06
C VAL A 254 -20.46 34.31 1.80
N GLN A 255 -19.82 34.03 0.66
CA GLN A 255 -20.26 34.53 -0.64
C GLN A 255 -21.55 33.83 -1.10
N SER A 256 -22.50 34.60 -1.66
CA SER A 256 -23.80 34.08 -2.10
C SER A 256 -23.69 32.89 -3.07
N ASP A 257 -22.76 32.94 -4.03
CA ASP A 257 -22.58 31.87 -5.02
C ASP A 257 -22.14 30.54 -4.39
N ALA A 258 -21.25 30.61 -3.40
CA ALA A 258 -20.78 29.46 -2.63
C ALA A 258 -21.90 28.88 -1.77
N LEU A 259 -22.68 29.75 -1.10
CA LEU A 259 -23.81 29.36 -0.28
C LEU A 259 -24.89 28.63 -1.10
N ILE A 260 -25.22 29.12 -2.29
CA ILE A 260 -26.22 28.46 -3.16
C ILE A 260 -25.77 27.04 -3.54
N ILE A 261 -24.49 26.84 -3.86
CA ILE A 261 -23.97 25.51 -4.22
C ILE A 261 -23.98 24.58 -3.00
N ALA A 262 -23.56 25.07 -1.84
CA ALA A 262 -23.54 24.28 -0.60
C ALA A 262 -24.96 23.86 -0.15
N LEU A 263 -25.94 24.76 -0.27
CA LEU A 263 -27.33 24.51 0.12
C LEU A 263 -28.05 23.50 -0.79
N LYS A 264 -27.62 23.29 -2.04
CA LYS A 264 -28.19 22.25 -2.91
C LYS A 264 -28.06 20.83 -2.34
N GLY A 265 -27.00 20.55 -1.58
CA GLY A 265 -26.81 19.29 -0.87
C GLY A 265 -27.28 19.27 0.58
N ALA A 266 -27.82 20.39 1.09
CA ALA A 266 -28.26 20.48 2.47
C ALA A 266 -29.68 19.90 2.68
N PRO A 267 -29.97 19.32 3.86
CA PRO A 267 -31.33 18.93 4.22
C PRO A 267 -32.28 20.15 4.30
N PRO A 268 -33.60 19.97 4.07
CA PRO A 268 -34.55 21.07 4.02
C PRO A 268 -34.57 21.90 5.31
N GLU A 269 -34.44 21.27 6.46
CA GLU A 269 -34.39 21.93 7.77
C GLU A 269 -33.23 22.93 7.88
N LEU A 270 -32.05 22.56 7.35
CA LEU A 270 -30.89 23.44 7.34
C LEU A 270 -31.06 24.60 6.38
N ARG A 271 -31.69 24.37 5.21
CA ARG A 271 -32.02 25.44 4.27
C ARG A 271 -32.97 26.46 4.91
N ASP A 272 -34.01 25.98 5.58
CA ASP A 272 -34.99 26.83 6.24
C ASP A 272 -34.37 27.64 7.37
N LYS A 273 -33.49 27.03 8.18
CA LYS A 273 -32.73 27.74 9.22
C LYS A 273 -31.85 28.86 8.64
N ILE A 274 -31.18 28.59 7.53
CA ILE A 274 -30.33 29.58 6.83
C ILE A 274 -31.19 30.72 6.29
N LEU A 275 -32.27 30.40 5.58
CA LEU A 275 -33.19 31.39 4.98
C LEU A 275 -33.90 32.24 6.05
N LYS A 276 -34.27 31.65 7.19
CA LYS A 276 -34.87 32.37 8.34
C LYS A 276 -33.95 33.45 8.89
N ASN A 277 -32.63 33.25 8.80
CA ASN A 277 -31.63 34.19 9.30
C ASN A 277 -31.18 35.24 8.26
N MET A 278 -31.85 35.28 7.09
CA MET A 278 -31.66 36.29 6.07
C MET A 278 -32.75 37.37 6.11
N SER A 279 -32.50 38.51 5.47
CA SER A 279 -33.58 39.46 5.17
C SER A 279 -34.59 38.83 4.18
N GLN A 280 -35.86 39.24 4.25
CA GLN A 280 -36.92 38.68 3.39
C GLN A 280 -36.56 38.70 1.90
N ARG A 281 -36.02 39.82 1.42
CA ARG A 281 -35.55 39.99 0.04
C ARG A 281 -34.38 39.06 -0.31
N ALA A 282 -33.42 38.88 0.59
CA ALA A 282 -32.28 37.99 0.35
C ALA A 282 -32.70 36.51 0.36
N ALA A 283 -33.62 36.13 1.24
CA ALA A 283 -34.18 34.79 1.28
C ALA A 283 -34.98 34.47 -0.01
N GLU A 284 -35.77 35.42 -0.52
CA GLU A 284 -36.48 35.27 -1.80
C GLU A 284 -35.51 35.09 -2.98
N MET A 285 -34.51 35.96 -3.12
CA MET A 285 -33.48 35.81 -4.17
C MET A 285 -32.74 34.47 -4.04
N MET A 286 -32.39 34.04 -2.82
CA MET A 286 -31.71 32.76 -2.62
C MET A 286 -32.57 31.55 -2.99
N ARG A 287 -33.89 31.61 -2.77
CA ARG A 287 -34.81 30.56 -3.23
C ARG A 287 -34.88 30.50 -4.76
N GLU A 288 -35.03 31.65 -5.41
CA GLU A 288 -35.04 31.74 -6.88
C GLU A 288 -33.72 31.24 -7.48
N ASP A 289 -32.58 31.59 -6.88
CA ASP A 289 -31.27 31.12 -7.30
C ASP A 289 -31.11 29.60 -7.08
N LEU A 290 -31.62 29.06 -5.97
CA LEU A 290 -31.61 27.62 -5.73
C LEU A 290 -32.50 26.85 -6.70
N GLU A 291 -33.61 27.42 -7.17
CA GLU A 291 -34.47 26.80 -8.18
C GLU A 291 -33.87 26.90 -9.59
N SER A 292 -33.31 28.07 -9.94
CA SER A 292 -32.75 28.32 -11.27
C SER A 292 -31.42 27.61 -11.52
N LYS A 293 -30.64 27.34 -10.46
CA LYS A 293 -29.35 26.65 -10.58
C LYS A 293 -29.58 25.18 -10.92
N GLY A 294 -29.04 24.77 -12.06
CA GLY A 294 -29.14 23.41 -12.58
C GLY A 294 -28.42 22.37 -11.72
N PRO A 295 -28.33 21.11 -12.20
CA PRO A 295 -27.64 20.05 -11.48
C PRO A 295 -26.17 20.41 -11.25
N VAL A 296 -25.73 20.31 -9.99
CA VAL A 296 -24.35 20.53 -9.56
C VAL A 296 -23.68 19.19 -9.21
N ARG A 297 -22.37 19.08 -9.39
CA ARG A 297 -21.64 17.86 -9.02
C ARG A 297 -21.55 17.76 -7.49
N VAL A 298 -21.68 16.55 -6.96
CA VAL A 298 -21.54 16.27 -5.51
C VAL A 298 -20.19 16.76 -4.99
N SER A 299 -19.11 16.57 -5.77
CA SER A 299 -17.77 17.08 -5.44
C SER A 299 -17.71 18.59 -5.24
N ASP A 300 -18.47 19.35 -6.03
CA ASP A 300 -18.48 20.82 -5.96
C ASP A 300 -19.27 21.27 -4.75
N VAL A 301 -20.36 20.56 -4.42
CA VAL A 301 -21.14 20.78 -3.19
C VAL A 301 -20.28 20.55 -1.96
N GLU A 302 -19.59 19.42 -1.87
CA GLU A 302 -18.69 19.09 -0.76
C GLU A 302 -17.57 20.12 -0.60
N ALA A 303 -16.99 20.59 -1.72
CA ALA A 303 -15.96 21.62 -1.70
C ALA A 303 -16.47 22.95 -1.12
N GLN A 304 -17.68 23.38 -1.49
CA GLN A 304 -18.27 24.61 -0.96
C GLN A 304 -18.72 24.46 0.50
N GLN A 305 -19.27 23.31 0.88
CA GLN A 305 -19.58 23.00 2.27
C GLN A 305 -18.32 23.05 3.14
N LYS A 306 -17.21 22.47 2.67
CA LYS A 306 -15.92 22.53 3.37
C LYS A 306 -15.39 23.96 3.51
N ALA A 307 -15.48 24.78 2.45
CA ALA A 307 -15.09 26.18 2.51
C ALA A 307 -15.89 26.97 3.55
N ILE A 308 -17.21 26.72 3.65
CA ILE A 308 -18.06 27.34 4.68
C ILE A 308 -17.68 26.84 6.08
N LEU A 309 -17.42 25.55 6.26
CA LEU A 309 -16.99 25.00 7.55
C LEU A 309 -15.67 25.59 8.05
N VAL A 310 -14.74 25.94 7.18
CA VAL A 310 -13.51 26.65 7.55
C VAL A 310 -13.82 28.02 8.14
N ILE A 311 -14.78 28.75 7.56
CA ILE A 311 -15.22 30.06 8.07
C ILE A 311 -15.88 29.90 9.44
N VAL A 312 -16.77 28.90 9.58
CA VAL A 312 -17.45 28.58 10.84
C VAL A 312 -16.46 28.33 11.96
N ARG A 313 -15.40 27.57 11.70
CA ARG A 313 -14.35 27.30 12.71
C ARG A 313 -13.57 28.53 13.08
N ARG A 314 -13.17 29.34 12.10
CA ARG A 314 -12.49 30.61 12.38
C ARG A 314 -13.33 31.49 13.30
N LEU A 315 -14.64 31.61 13.03
CA LEU A 315 -15.57 32.36 13.88
C LEU A 315 -15.75 31.73 15.27
N ALA A 316 -15.65 30.40 15.38
CA ALA A 316 -15.69 29.71 16.67
C ALA A 316 -14.40 29.89 17.49
N ASP A 317 -13.24 29.84 16.85
CA ASP A 317 -11.93 30.08 17.47
C ASP A 317 -11.79 31.53 17.96
N GLU A 318 -12.40 32.47 17.24
CA GLU A 318 -12.55 33.87 17.65
C GLU A 318 -13.59 34.07 18.78
N GLY A 319 -14.29 33.01 19.19
CA GLY A 319 -15.33 33.05 20.23
C GLY A 319 -16.63 33.72 19.79
N GLN A 320 -16.84 33.93 18.49
CA GLN A 320 -18.03 34.58 17.93
C GLN A 320 -19.19 33.60 17.69
N ILE A 321 -18.88 32.32 17.46
CA ILE A 321 -19.86 31.24 17.25
C ILE A 321 -19.62 30.12 18.26
N ALA A 322 -20.68 29.65 18.91
CA ALA A 322 -20.64 28.43 19.69
C ALA A 322 -21.02 27.23 18.80
N LEU A 323 -20.06 26.33 18.58
CA LEU A 323 -20.32 25.04 17.93
C LEU A 323 -20.94 24.12 18.99
N GLY A 324 -22.08 23.51 18.68
CA GLY A 324 -22.99 22.80 19.58
C GLY A 324 -22.47 21.54 20.28
N GLY A 325 -21.29 21.61 20.91
CA GLY A 325 -20.70 20.56 21.75
C GLY A 325 -20.08 21.10 23.04
N LYS A 326 -20.26 22.38 23.38
CA LYS A 326 -19.84 22.94 24.67
C LYS A 326 -21.07 23.40 25.45
N GLY A 327 -21.53 22.55 26.35
CA GLY A 327 -22.61 22.90 27.25
C GLY A 327 -22.98 21.81 28.24
N ASP A 328 -22.02 21.29 29.01
CA ASP A 328 -22.36 20.89 30.38
C ASP A 328 -21.26 21.12 31.45
N GLU A 329 -20.13 21.78 31.13
CA GLU A 329 -19.21 22.22 32.18
C GLU A 329 -18.68 23.65 31.95
N ALA A 330 -18.81 24.43 33.02
CA ALA A 330 -18.22 25.75 33.29
C ALA A 330 -18.93 27.00 32.74
N PHE A 331 -20.03 27.36 33.40
CA PHE A 331 -20.17 28.73 33.92
C PHE A 331 -20.44 28.66 35.44
N LEU A 332 -19.45 29.12 36.22
CA LEU A 332 -19.63 29.74 37.53
C LEU A 332 -19.21 31.20 37.39
#